data_AF-A0A2V7I4L4-F1
#
_entry.id   AF-A0A2V7I4L4-F1
#
_cell.length_a   1.000
_cell.length_b   1.000
_cell.length_c   1.000
_cell.angle_alpha   90.00
_cell.angle_beta   90.00
_cell.angle_gamma   90.00
#
_symmetry.space_group_name_H-M   'P 1'
#
loop_
_entity.id
_entity.type
_entity.pdbx_description
1 polymer ?
#
loop_
_entity_poly.entity_id
_entity_poly.type
_entity_poly.pdbx_seq_one_letter_code
_entity_poly.pdbx_strand_id
1 'polypeptide(L)'
;LDLVAGLMKDQGVSRARYRGPYPTEQLFTALLESFRYDPALADPLERFMDGGRLDWLPAPHERHHVAPGISVQLRQELDKVVLGGAAFYRLDWQGVIRREPRVVRREGERAICSLWALGRSIEDRLVLDRSGEVLEAPAAEPDRAPAAPLPPVWGPALGELIVRESAPALAASIREVVDGLALEWGAVAGDLTRADGARIRVSRRLRDSAIAWLAETPPGAGRAERAVQFALEVARLLGPTVRLVAQMRLEARSEEEQRRALLESEGEVPLSDAVGRLLALIASGTA
;
A
#
# COMPACT_ATOMS: atom_id res chain seq x y z
N LEU A 1 -1.25 -11.83 17.62
CA LEU A 1 -0.79 -10.61 18.33
C LEU A 1 -1.85 -10.13 19.32
N ASP A 2 -3.10 -9.96 18.89
CA ASP A 2 -4.18 -9.49 19.76
C ASP A 2 -4.39 -10.33 21.03
N LEU A 3 -4.45 -11.66 20.89
CA LEU A 3 -4.48 -12.58 22.05
C LEU A 3 -3.31 -12.34 23.03
N VAL A 4 -2.11 -12.09 22.53
CA VAL A 4 -0.92 -11.84 23.37
C VAL A 4 -1.08 -10.51 24.10
N ALA A 5 -1.53 -9.46 23.42
CA ALA A 5 -1.81 -8.16 24.04
C ALA A 5 -2.92 -8.25 25.11
N GLY A 6 -3.96 -9.04 24.87
CA GLY A 6 -5.02 -9.33 25.84
C GLY A 6 -4.46 -10.02 27.09
N LEU A 7 -3.75 -11.13 26.91
CA LEU A 7 -3.14 -11.87 28.03
C LEU A 7 -2.15 -11.01 28.84
N MET A 8 -1.36 -10.18 28.16
CA MET A 8 -0.47 -9.24 28.85
C MET A 8 -1.24 -8.25 29.72
N LYS A 9 -2.34 -7.71 29.21
CA LYS A 9 -3.21 -6.79 29.96
C LYS A 9 -3.85 -7.49 31.16
N ASP A 10 -4.34 -8.72 30.99
CA ASP A 10 -4.95 -9.52 32.05
C ASP A 10 -3.93 -9.87 33.16
N GLN A 11 -2.66 -10.04 32.79
CA GLN A 11 -1.56 -10.32 33.72
C GLN A 11 -0.89 -9.05 34.30
N GLY A 12 -1.39 -7.85 33.96
CA GLY A 12 -0.83 -6.58 34.43
C GLY A 12 0.54 -6.23 33.83
N VAL A 13 0.93 -6.85 32.73
CA VAL A 13 2.16 -6.53 32.00
C VAL A 13 1.92 -5.23 31.23
N SER A 14 2.58 -4.16 31.67
CA SER A 14 2.38 -2.81 31.09
C SER A 14 3.24 -2.52 29.86
N ARG A 15 4.36 -3.25 29.67
CA ARG A 15 5.32 -3.04 28.58
C ARG A 15 5.99 -4.35 28.14
N ALA A 16 6.32 -4.46 26.86
CA ALA A 16 7.19 -5.49 26.29
C ALA A 16 8.14 -4.93 25.23
N ARG A 17 9.22 -5.66 24.97
CA ARG A 17 10.15 -5.39 23.86
C ARG A 17 10.23 -6.60 22.95
N TYR A 18 10.38 -6.34 21.65
CA TYR A 18 10.71 -7.37 20.70
C TYR A 18 12.15 -7.84 20.93
N ARG A 19 12.36 -9.16 21.02
CA ARG A 19 13.68 -9.79 21.22
C ARG A 19 14.07 -10.74 20.09
N GLY A 20 13.33 -10.73 18.98
CA GLY A 20 13.65 -11.57 17.83
C GLY A 20 14.74 -10.95 16.95
N PRO A 21 15.27 -11.72 16.00
CA PRO A 21 16.43 -11.30 15.19
C PRO A 21 16.11 -10.27 14.10
N TYR A 22 14.84 -10.08 13.71
CA TYR A 22 14.48 -9.31 12.52
C TYR A 22 13.36 -8.28 12.79
N PRO A 23 13.70 -7.09 13.32
CA PRO A 23 12.74 -6.00 13.49
C PRO A 23 12.49 -5.29 12.15
N THR A 24 11.57 -5.81 11.35
CA THR A 24 11.23 -5.24 10.03
C THR A 24 10.10 -4.20 10.12
N GLU A 25 10.00 -3.32 9.12
CA GLU A 25 8.87 -2.38 9.00
C GLU A 25 7.51 -3.11 8.93
N GLN A 26 7.46 -4.28 8.28
CA GLN A 26 6.26 -5.12 8.24
C GLN A 26 5.87 -5.61 9.65
N LEU A 27 6.86 -6.04 10.45
CA LEU A 27 6.59 -6.45 11.82
C LEU A 27 6.17 -5.25 12.69
N PHE A 28 6.83 -4.09 12.53
CA PHE A 28 6.44 -2.85 13.19
C PHE A 28 4.97 -2.52 12.94
N THR A 29 4.54 -2.49 11.66
CA THR A 29 3.16 -2.19 11.28
C THR A 29 2.17 -3.26 11.76
N ALA A 30 2.56 -4.54 11.78
CA ALA A 30 1.73 -5.59 12.36
C ALA A 30 1.56 -5.44 13.89
N LEU A 31 2.60 -5.02 14.61
CA LEU A 31 2.52 -4.78 16.05
C LEU A 31 1.58 -3.63 16.39
N LEU A 32 1.50 -2.58 15.57
CA LEU A 32 0.56 -1.46 15.77
C LEU A 32 -0.90 -1.92 15.84
N GLU A 33 -1.26 -3.06 15.26
CA GLU A 33 -2.63 -3.60 15.30
C GLU A 33 -3.11 -3.93 16.72
N SER A 34 -2.19 -4.33 17.60
CA SER A 34 -2.50 -4.82 18.95
C SER A 34 -1.65 -4.20 20.06
N PHE A 35 -0.70 -3.34 19.70
CA PHE A 35 0.20 -2.66 20.63
C PHE A 35 0.29 -1.17 20.31
N ARG A 36 0.70 -0.39 21.31
CA ARG A 36 1.01 1.04 21.18
C ARG A 36 2.44 1.33 21.59
N TYR A 37 3.00 2.42 21.08
CA TYR A 37 4.24 3.00 21.61
C TYR A 37 3.94 4.36 22.25
N ASP A 38 4.90 4.93 22.97
CA ASP A 38 4.78 6.26 23.53
C ASP A 38 4.82 7.33 22.43
N PRO A 39 3.74 8.10 22.19
CA PRO A 39 3.70 9.10 21.12
C PRO A 39 4.68 10.25 21.30
N ALA A 40 5.24 10.46 22.51
CA ALA A 40 6.29 11.45 22.74
C ALA A 40 7.65 11.03 22.15
N LEU A 41 7.78 9.76 21.74
CA LEU A 41 9.00 9.20 21.20
C LEU A 41 9.16 9.57 19.71
N ALA A 42 10.25 10.28 19.38
CA ALA A 42 10.63 10.53 18.01
C ALA A 42 11.10 9.24 17.30
N ASP A 43 10.77 9.14 16.02
CA ASP A 43 11.24 8.12 15.07
C ASP A 43 11.05 6.66 15.57
N PRO A 44 9.79 6.26 15.88
CA PRO A 44 9.50 4.95 16.47
C PRO A 44 9.88 3.79 15.55
N LEU A 45 9.73 3.95 14.23
CA LEU A 45 10.14 2.93 13.26
C LEU A 45 11.66 2.74 13.27
N GLU A 46 12.43 3.83 13.23
CA GLU A 46 13.90 3.76 13.24
C GLU A 46 14.42 3.08 14.52
N ARG A 47 13.88 3.45 15.68
CA ARG A 47 14.20 2.81 16.96
C ARG A 47 13.80 1.33 17.01
N PHE A 48 12.70 0.96 16.37
CA PHE A 48 12.32 -0.44 16.26
C PHE A 48 13.31 -1.20 15.38
N MET A 49 13.67 -0.66 14.21
CA MET A 49 14.63 -1.28 13.30
C MET A 49 16.04 -1.37 13.89
N ASP A 50 16.42 -0.47 14.81
CA ASP A 50 17.63 -0.56 15.63
C ASP A 50 17.49 -1.64 16.73
N GLY A 51 17.37 -2.91 16.32
CA GLY A 51 17.43 -4.05 17.22
C GLY A 51 16.23 -4.23 18.15
N GLY A 52 15.05 -3.73 17.78
CA GLY A 52 13.81 -3.92 18.54
C GLY A 52 13.73 -3.07 19.82
N ARG A 53 14.45 -1.94 19.89
CA ARG A 53 14.59 -1.09 21.08
C ARG A 53 13.36 -0.23 21.42
N LEU A 54 12.21 -0.53 20.80
CA LEU A 54 10.94 0.14 21.07
C LEU A 54 10.17 -0.59 22.18
N ASP A 55 9.72 0.18 23.17
CA ASP A 55 8.80 -0.31 24.21
C ASP A 55 7.37 -0.31 23.68
N TRP A 56 6.72 -1.48 23.74
CA TRP A 56 5.35 -1.73 23.31
C TRP A 56 4.42 -1.88 24.51
N LEU A 57 3.36 -1.09 24.53
CA LEU A 57 2.27 -1.17 25.48
C LEU A 57 1.13 -2.03 24.89
N PRO A 58 0.63 -3.05 25.60
CA PRO A 58 -0.52 -3.83 25.12
C PRO A 58 -1.74 -2.95 24.89
N ALA A 59 -2.34 -3.07 23.71
CA ALA A 59 -3.52 -2.32 23.31
C ALA A 59 -4.43 -3.21 22.45
N PRO A 60 -5.01 -4.27 23.06
CA PRO A 60 -5.89 -5.20 22.36
C PRO A 60 -7.11 -4.47 21.80
N HIS A 61 -7.69 -5.05 20.75
CA HIS A 61 -8.89 -4.54 20.11
C HIS A 61 -10.06 -5.51 20.24
N GLU A 62 -11.27 -4.97 20.24
CA GLU A 62 -12.46 -5.78 20.09
C GLU A 62 -12.63 -6.16 18.62
N ARG A 63 -13.09 -7.38 18.37
CA ARG A 63 -13.42 -7.86 17.03
C ARG A 63 -14.90 -8.19 16.96
N HIS A 64 -15.62 -7.54 16.06
CA HIS A 64 -17.04 -7.78 15.83
C HIS A 64 -17.26 -8.33 14.42
N HIS A 65 -18.09 -9.38 14.31
CA HIS A 65 -18.55 -9.92 13.04
C HIS A 65 -19.95 -9.37 12.77
N VAL A 66 -20.03 -8.29 12.00
CA VAL A 66 -21.23 -7.45 11.88
C VAL A 66 -22.14 -7.89 10.74
N ALA A 67 -21.59 -8.56 9.71
CA ALA A 67 -22.34 -9.15 8.62
C ALA A 67 -21.53 -10.27 7.94
N PRO A 68 -22.13 -11.11 7.09
CA PRO A 68 -21.39 -12.13 6.34
C PRO A 68 -20.22 -11.52 5.55
N GLY A 69 -19.00 -12.02 5.84
CA GLY A 69 -17.78 -11.52 5.20
C GLY A 69 -17.32 -10.14 5.68
N ILE A 70 -17.95 -9.56 6.71
CA ILE A 70 -17.59 -8.27 7.29
C ILE A 70 -17.18 -8.44 8.75
N SER A 71 -15.97 -8.02 9.09
CA SER A 71 -15.53 -7.92 10.48
C SER A 71 -14.81 -6.61 10.74
N VAL A 72 -15.03 -6.02 11.91
CA VAL A 72 -14.41 -4.77 12.31
C VAL A 72 -13.48 -4.97 13.51
N GLN A 73 -12.38 -4.22 13.55
CA GLN A 73 -11.55 -4.06 14.74
C GLN A 73 -11.82 -2.69 15.34
N LEU A 74 -12.28 -2.70 16.60
CA LEU A 74 -12.67 -1.51 17.34
C LEU A 74 -11.77 -1.35 18.57
N ARG A 75 -11.27 -0.13 18.78
CA ARG A 75 -10.72 0.29 20.08
C ARG A 75 -11.45 1.53 20.56
N GLN A 76 -10.89 2.70 20.28
CA GLN A 76 -11.57 3.98 20.48
C GLN A 76 -12.36 4.39 19.23
N GLU A 77 -11.91 3.91 18.07
CA GLU A 77 -12.51 4.13 16.76
C GLU A 77 -12.35 2.84 15.93
N LEU A 78 -12.95 2.82 14.74
CA LEU A 78 -12.73 1.77 13.76
C LEU A 78 -11.32 1.87 13.18
N ASP A 79 -10.46 0.96 13.61
CA ASP A 79 -9.06 0.93 13.20
C ASP A 79 -8.87 0.13 11.90
N LYS A 80 -9.62 -0.98 11.76
CA LYS A 80 -9.54 -1.90 10.61
C LYS A 80 -10.92 -2.49 10.31
N VAL A 81 -11.21 -2.65 9.03
CA VAL A 81 -12.40 -3.35 8.54
C VAL A 81 -11.96 -4.40 7.55
N VAL A 82 -12.46 -5.62 7.67
CA VAL A 82 -12.27 -6.68 6.68
C VAL A 82 -13.59 -6.88 5.94
N LEU A 83 -13.57 -6.74 4.62
CA LEU A 83 -14.72 -6.91 3.73
C LEU A 83 -14.36 -7.94 2.66
N GLY A 84 -15.02 -9.10 2.66
CA GLY A 84 -14.79 -10.16 1.68
C GLY A 84 -13.34 -10.66 1.65
N GLY A 85 -12.64 -10.60 2.78
CA GLY A 85 -11.22 -10.95 2.92
C GLY A 85 -10.23 -9.80 2.64
N ALA A 86 -10.69 -8.65 2.12
CA ALA A 86 -9.85 -7.47 1.93
C ALA A 86 -9.84 -6.60 3.19
N ALA A 87 -8.65 -6.22 3.67
CA ALA A 87 -8.50 -5.34 4.82
C ALA A 87 -8.41 -3.87 4.40
N PHE A 88 -9.22 -3.04 5.06
CA PHE A 88 -9.18 -1.58 5.03
C PHE A 88 -8.64 -1.09 6.36
N TYR A 89 -7.76 -0.10 6.33
CA TYR A 89 -7.12 0.44 7.52
C TYR A 89 -7.40 1.94 7.65
N ARG A 90 -7.51 2.44 8.87
CA ARG A 90 -7.44 3.89 9.09
C ARG A 90 -6.10 4.43 8.56
N LEU A 91 -6.13 5.58 7.87
CA LEU A 91 -4.96 6.21 7.25
C LEU A 91 -3.85 6.49 8.27
N ASP A 92 -4.22 7.13 9.37
CA ASP A 92 -3.34 7.40 10.49
C ASP A 92 -3.59 6.36 11.57
N TRP A 93 -2.53 5.64 11.92
CA TRP A 93 -2.54 4.70 13.04
C TRP A 93 -1.41 5.07 14.00
N GLN A 94 -1.75 5.77 15.08
CA GLN A 94 -0.80 6.21 16.12
C GLN A 94 0.28 7.19 15.62
N GLY A 95 -0.03 8.04 14.63
CA GLY A 95 0.92 8.92 13.97
C GLY A 95 1.66 8.26 12.82
N VAL A 96 1.41 6.97 12.54
CA VAL A 96 1.98 6.24 11.40
C VAL A 96 0.99 6.27 10.25
N ILE A 97 1.37 6.94 9.17
CA ILE A 97 0.54 7.04 7.96
C ILE A 97 0.78 5.81 7.08
N ARG A 98 -0.25 4.99 6.90
CA ARG A 98 -0.23 3.88 5.94
C ARG A 98 -0.64 4.36 4.57
N ARG A 99 0.21 4.14 3.57
CA ARG A 99 -0.08 4.46 2.16
C ARG A 99 -0.63 3.24 1.42
N GLU A 100 -1.67 2.64 2.00
CA GLU A 100 -2.40 1.54 1.36
C GLU A 100 -3.63 2.05 0.60
N PRO A 101 -4.01 1.40 -0.51
CA PRO A 101 -5.15 1.84 -1.31
C PRO A 101 -6.50 1.56 -0.64
N ARG A 102 -6.55 0.77 0.44
CA ARG A 102 -7.79 0.38 1.13
C ARG A 102 -7.87 1.09 2.47
N VAL A 103 -8.68 2.15 2.51
CA VAL A 103 -8.72 3.10 3.62
C VAL A 103 -10.05 3.08 4.34
N VAL A 104 -10.02 3.17 5.67
CA VAL A 104 -11.16 3.60 6.51
C VAL A 104 -11.01 5.10 6.74
N ARG A 105 -11.90 5.90 6.15
CA ARG A 105 -11.98 7.35 6.32
C ARG A 105 -13.16 7.72 7.20
N ARG A 106 -13.06 8.82 7.94
CA ARG A 106 -14.15 9.33 8.78
C ARG A 106 -14.80 10.54 8.14
N GLU A 107 -16.11 10.53 8.05
CA GLU A 107 -16.93 11.68 7.67
C GLU A 107 -18.03 11.89 8.70
N GLY A 108 -17.78 12.81 9.64
CA GLY A 108 -18.66 13.08 10.77
C GLY A 108 -18.85 11.86 11.68
N GLU A 109 -20.07 11.31 11.66
CA GLU A 109 -20.47 10.11 12.41
C GLU A 109 -20.26 8.81 11.64
N ARG A 110 -19.90 8.88 10.35
CA ARG A 110 -19.73 7.73 9.47
C ARG A 110 -18.27 7.35 9.33
N ALA A 111 -18.00 6.06 9.26
CA ALA A 111 -16.74 5.50 8.79
C ALA A 111 -16.97 4.85 7.42
N ILE A 112 -16.15 5.21 6.43
CA ILE A 112 -16.34 4.78 5.05
C ILE A 112 -15.09 4.01 4.62
N CYS A 113 -15.29 2.78 4.15
CA CYS A 113 -14.24 1.98 3.54
C CYS A 113 -14.15 2.36 2.06
N SER A 114 -13.02 2.88 1.63
CA SER A 114 -12.83 3.36 0.26
C SER A 114 -11.55 2.81 -0.35
N LEU A 115 -11.60 2.60 -1.67
CA LEU A 115 -10.41 2.56 -2.49
C LEU A 115 -9.92 3.99 -2.65
N TRP A 116 -8.73 4.29 -2.14
CA TRP A 116 -8.16 5.62 -2.02
C TRP A 116 -6.87 5.72 -2.81
N ALA A 117 -6.76 6.75 -3.63
CA ALA A 117 -5.55 7.06 -4.39
C ALA A 117 -5.55 8.54 -4.74
N LEU A 118 -4.38 9.13 -5.00
CA LEU A 118 -4.27 10.55 -5.42
C LEU A 118 -4.92 11.54 -4.43
N GLY A 119 -4.94 11.18 -3.14
CA GLY A 119 -5.56 11.97 -2.09
C GLY A 119 -7.09 12.08 -2.18
N ARG A 120 -7.76 11.16 -2.88
CA ARG A 120 -9.23 11.14 -3.06
C ARG A 120 -9.81 9.72 -3.06
N SER A 121 -11.11 9.62 -2.85
CA SER A 121 -11.83 8.35 -3.01
C SER A 121 -11.99 8.05 -4.50
N ILE A 122 -11.57 6.84 -4.89
CA ILE A 122 -11.80 6.26 -6.22
C ILE A 122 -13.12 5.48 -6.22
N GLU A 123 -13.40 4.77 -5.13
CA GLU A 123 -14.64 3.99 -4.98
C GLU A 123 -14.93 3.74 -3.50
N ASP A 124 -16.15 4.05 -3.06
CA ASP A 124 -16.63 3.69 -1.72
C ASP A 124 -17.21 2.26 -1.74
N ARG A 125 -16.87 1.47 -0.73
CA ARG A 125 -17.16 0.03 -0.67
C ARG A 125 -18.10 -0.35 0.47
N LEU A 126 -18.05 0.38 1.58
CA LEU A 126 -18.85 0.12 2.77
C LEU A 126 -18.95 1.39 3.62
N VAL A 127 -20.14 1.65 4.17
CA VAL A 127 -20.39 2.73 5.12
C VAL A 127 -20.85 2.11 6.44
N LEU A 128 -20.18 2.50 7.51
CA LEU A 128 -20.38 2.03 8.87
C LEU A 128 -20.71 3.22 9.78
N ASP A 129 -21.40 2.96 10.88
CA ASP A 129 -21.46 3.91 11.99
C ASP A 129 -20.21 3.82 12.89
N ARG A 130 -20.18 4.59 13.98
CA ARG A 130 -19.05 4.58 14.94
C ARG A 130 -18.89 3.27 15.71
N SER A 131 -19.96 2.50 15.87
CA SER A 131 -19.93 1.20 16.54
C SER A 131 -19.43 0.08 15.63
N GLY A 132 -19.41 0.33 14.32
CA GLY A 132 -19.02 -0.66 13.32
C GLY A 132 -20.19 -1.38 12.69
N GLU A 133 -21.42 -0.94 12.93
CA GLU A 133 -22.61 -1.50 12.27
C GLU A 133 -22.73 -0.99 10.84
N VAL A 134 -23.20 -1.86 9.95
CA VAL A 134 -23.33 -1.56 8.52
C VAL A 134 -24.52 -0.64 8.28
N LEU A 135 -24.24 0.54 7.72
CA LEU A 135 -25.26 1.50 7.29
C LEU A 135 -25.61 1.29 5.82
N GLU A 136 -24.58 1.23 4.97
CA GLU A 136 -24.75 1.13 3.52
C GLU A 136 -23.61 0.28 2.91
N ALA A 137 -23.92 -0.49 1.88
CA ALA A 137 -22.93 -1.21 1.09
C ALA A 137 -23.11 -0.81 -0.39
N PRO A 138 -22.47 0.28 -0.84
CA PRO A 138 -22.62 0.77 -2.21
C PRO A 138 -22.32 -0.32 -3.24
N ALA A 139 -23.25 -0.49 -4.19
CA ALA A 139 -23.04 -1.41 -5.29
C ALA A 139 -21.86 -0.92 -6.14
N ALA A 140 -20.91 -1.81 -6.45
CA ALA A 140 -19.86 -1.49 -7.39
C ALA A 140 -20.50 -1.21 -8.76
N GLU A 141 -20.14 -0.08 -9.39
CA GLU A 141 -20.49 0.10 -10.79
C GLU A 141 -19.86 -1.04 -11.62
N PRO A 142 -20.52 -1.54 -12.67
CA PRO A 142 -19.89 -2.50 -13.55
C PRO A 142 -18.96 -1.78 -14.54
N ASP A 143 -17.68 -2.14 -14.56
CA ASP A 143 -16.78 -1.76 -15.65
C ASP A 143 -16.84 -2.83 -16.75
N ARG A 144 -17.46 -2.47 -17.89
CA ARG A 144 -17.68 -3.37 -19.03
C ARG A 144 -16.67 -3.16 -20.16
N ALA A 145 -15.83 -2.13 -20.09
CA ALA A 145 -14.92 -1.82 -21.19
C ALA A 145 -13.77 -2.84 -21.24
N PRO A 146 -13.40 -3.32 -22.45
CA PRO A 146 -12.36 -4.34 -22.61
C PRO A 146 -11.02 -3.82 -22.09
N ALA A 147 -10.21 -4.70 -21.49
CA ALA A 147 -8.89 -4.31 -21.02
C ALA A 147 -8.03 -3.78 -22.18
N ALA A 148 -7.20 -2.78 -21.89
CA ALA A 148 -6.31 -2.15 -22.87
C ALA A 148 -4.88 -2.15 -22.32
N PRO A 149 -3.85 -2.48 -23.11
CA PRO A 149 -2.47 -2.46 -22.64
C PRO A 149 -2.07 -1.04 -22.19
N LEU A 150 -1.24 -0.95 -21.16
CA LEU A 150 -0.59 0.31 -20.81
C LEU A 150 0.36 0.71 -21.95
N PRO A 151 0.49 2.01 -22.28
CA PRO A 151 1.49 2.49 -23.22
C PRO A 151 2.90 1.96 -22.86
N PRO A 152 3.74 1.54 -23.83
CA PRO A 152 4.99 0.84 -23.56
C PRO A 152 5.99 1.59 -22.66
N VAL A 153 5.89 2.92 -22.57
CA VAL A 153 6.73 3.76 -21.71
C VAL A 153 6.52 3.48 -20.21
N TRP A 154 5.34 2.95 -19.82
CA TRP A 154 5.00 2.69 -18.43
C TRP A 154 5.90 1.63 -17.79
N GLY A 155 6.18 0.52 -18.48
CA GLY A 155 6.95 -0.59 -17.92
C GLY A 155 8.32 -0.16 -17.37
N PRO A 156 9.24 0.33 -18.23
CA PRO A 156 10.56 0.76 -17.79
C PRO A 156 10.52 1.84 -16.71
N ALA A 157 9.64 2.83 -16.85
CA ALA A 157 9.50 3.92 -15.88
C ALA A 157 9.01 3.42 -14.51
N LEU A 158 8.02 2.53 -14.48
CA LEU A 158 7.54 1.91 -13.24
C LEU A 158 8.61 1.03 -12.59
N GLY A 159 9.40 0.31 -13.39
CA GLY A 159 10.56 -0.44 -12.91
C GLY A 159 11.53 0.45 -12.14
N GLU A 160 11.91 1.60 -12.70
CA GLU A 160 12.79 2.56 -12.03
C GLU A 160 12.18 3.13 -10.74
N LEU A 161 10.90 3.54 -10.78
CA LEU A 161 10.22 4.08 -9.60
C LEU A 161 10.10 3.05 -8.48
N ILE A 162 9.80 1.78 -8.80
CA ILE A 162 9.72 0.71 -7.80
C ILE A 162 11.11 0.40 -7.24
N VAL A 163 12.16 0.36 -8.06
CA VAL A 163 13.54 0.15 -7.60
C VAL A 163 13.94 1.24 -6.60
N ARG A 164 13.58 2.50 -6.85
CA ARG A 164 13.88 3.64 -5.97
C ARG A 164 13.33 3.47 -4.55
N GLU A 165 12.15 2.87 -4.41
CA GLU A 165 11.49 2.63 -3.11
C GLU A 165 11.76 1.21 -2.55
N SER A 166 12.75 0.51 -3.09
CA SER A 166 13.06 -0.88 -2.73
C SER A 166 14.46 -1.04 -2.15
N ALA A 167 14.70 -2.17 -1.47
CA ALA A 167 16.04 -2.56 -1.06
C ALA A 167 16.95 -2.65 -2.30
N PRO A 168 18.13 -2.00 -2.30
CA PRO A 168 18.99 -1.94 -3.49
C PRO A 168 19.35 -3.32 -4.08
N ALA A 169 19.52 -4.34 -3.24
CA ALA A 169 19.78 -5.71 -3.66
C ALA A 169 18.68 -6.34 -4.54
N LEU A 170 17.45 -5.81 -4.50
CA LEU A 170 16.35 -6.27 -5.35
C LEU A 170 16.31 -5.60 -6.73
N ALA A 171 17.15 -4.60 -6.99
CA ALA A 171 17.03 -3.75 -8.16
C ALA A 171 17.04 -4.52 -9.49
N ALA A 172 18.00 -5.45 -9.67
CA ALA A 172 18.11 -6.26 -10.87
C ALA A 172 16.88 -7.17 -11.05
N SER A 173 16.48 -7.88 -9.99
CA SER A 173 15.31 -8.76 -10.00
C SER A 173 14.01 -8.01 -10.29
N ILE A 174 13.85 -6.78 -9.75
CA ILE A 174 12.68 -5.93 -10.03
C ILE A 174 12.59 -5.58 -11.51
N ARG A 175 13.71 -5.16 -12.13
CA ARG A 175 13.73 -4.84 -13.58
C ARG A 175 13.34 -6.05 -14.42
N GLU A 176 13.95 -7.21 -14.15
CA GLU A 176 13.62 -8.46 -14.83
C GLU A 176 12.16 -8.90 -14.64
N VAL A 177 11.56 -8.62 -13.48
CA VAL A 177 10.14 -8.89 -13.25
C VAL A 177 9.30 -7.97 -14.12
N VAL A 178 9.54 -6.65 -14.04
CA VAL A 178 8.75 -5.65 -14.76
C VAL A 178 8.84 -5.82 -16.27
N ASP A 179 10.01 -6.16 -16.82
CA ASP A 179 10.20 -6.44 -18.24
C ASP A 179 9.38 -7.66 -18.72
N GLY A 180 9.08 -8.60 -17.82
CA GLY A 180 8.25 -9.77 -18.09
C GLY A 180 6.75 -9.56 -17.85
N LEU A 181 6.32 -8.37 -17.40
CA LEU A 181 4.92 -8.11 -17.07
C LEU A 181 4.13 -7.53 -18.24
N ALA A 182 2.95 -8.11 -18.48
CA ALA A 182 1.92 -7.48 -19.29
C ALA A 182 1.05 -6.57 -18.41
N LEU A 183 1.23 -5.26 -18.54
CA LEU A 183 0.45 -4.25 -17.81
C LEU A 183 -0.76 -3.80 -18.65
N GLU A 184 -1.94 -3.78 -18.04
CA GLU A 184 -3.18 -3.33 -18.70
C GLU A 184 -4.10 -2.49 -17.80
N TRP A 185 -4.80 -1.53 -18.40
CA TRP A 185 -5.93 -0.82 -17.83
C TRP A 185 -7.18 -1.66 -18.00
N GLY A 186 -7.96 -1.87 -16.95
CA GLY A 186 -9.23 -2.59 -17.07
C GLY A 186 -10.05 -2.68 -15.80
N ALA A 187 -11.10 -3.49 -15.87
CA ALA A 187 -11.98 -3.77 -14.75
C ALA A 187 -11.24 -4.56 -13.65
N VAL A 188 -11.18 -3.99 -12.45
CA VAL A 188 -10.68 -4.63 -11.23
C VAL A 188 -11.81 -4.62 -10.20
N ALA A 189 -12.27 -5.80 -9.80
CA ALA A 189 -13.37 -5.92 -8.85
C ALA A 189 -12.87 -5.77 -7.41
N GLY A 190 -13.40 -4.78 -6.69
CA GLY A 190 -13.15 -4.57 -5.27
C GLY A 190 -11.74 -4.09 -4.91
N ASP A 191 -10.94 -3.67 -5.89
CA ASP A 191 -9.55 -3.23 -5.70
C ASP A 191 -9.06 -2.31 -6.83
N LEU A 192 -7.83 -1.80 -6.70
CA LEU A 192 -7.17 -0.98 -7.72
C LEU A 192 -6.19 -1.76 -8.59
N THR A 193 -5.71 -2.92 -8.15
CA THR A 193 -4.86 -3.81 -8.95
C THR A 193 -5.23 -5.27 -8.79
N ARG A 194 -4.97 -6.05 -9.82
CA ARG A 194 -5.09 -7.51 -9.80
C ARG A 194 -3.97 -8.15 -10.61
N ALA A 195 -3.24 -9.06 -9.98
CA ALA A 195 -2.24 -9.89 -10.65
C ALA A 195 -2.86 -11.23 -11.07
N ASP A 196 -2.53 -11.68 -12.27
CA ASP A 196 -2.85 -13.00 -12.82
C ASP A 196 -1.62 -13.51 -13.59
N GLY A 197 -0.79 -14.30 -12.92
CA GLY A 197 0.51 -14.72 -13.44
C GLY A 197 1.39 -13.54 -13.83
N ALA A 198 1.82 -13.50 -15.09
CA ALA A 198 2.65 -12.43 -15.66
C ALA A 198 1.86 -11.21 -16.13
N ARG A 199 0.55 -11.14 -15.85
CA ARG A 199 -0.30 -10.01 -16.21
C ARG A 199 -0.72 -9.26 -14.94
N ILE A 200 -0.59 -7.94 -14.96
CA ILE A 200 -1.16 -7.10 -13.91
C ILE A 200 -2.13 -6.11 -14.54
N ARG A 201 -3.38 -6.17 -14.06
CA ARG A 201 -4.41 -5.22 -14.40
C ARG A 201 -4.47 -4.12 -13.36
N VAL A 202 -4.46 -2.88 -13.82
CA VAL A 202 -4.68 -1.68 -13.02
C VAL A 202 -6.08 -1.14 -13.33
N SER A 203 -6.79 -0.68 -12.29
CA SER A 203 -8.16 -0.21 -12.40
C SER A 203 -8.27 0.97 -13.35
N ARG A 204 -9.19 0.86 -14.31
CA ARG A 204 -9.54 1.98 -15.21
C ARG A 204 -10.12 3.17 -14.43
N ARG A 205 -10.84 2.94 -13.33
CA ARG A 205 -11.37 4.02 -12.48
C ARG A 205 -10.29 4.92 -11.92
N LEU A 206 -9.14 4.33 -11.56
CA LEU A 206 -7.97 5.08 -11.12
C LEU A 206 -7.45 5.98 -12.25
N ARG A 207 -7.29 5.43 -13.46
CA ARG A 207 -6.88 6.18 -14.65
C ARG A 207 -7.83 7.33 -14.95
N ASP A 208 -9.14 7.07 -14.99
CA ASP A 208 -10.14 8.07 -15.32
C ASP A 208 -10.20 9.19 -14.27
N SER A 209 -10.09 8.81 -12.98
CA SER A 209 -9.97 9.76 -11.87
C SER A 209 -8.69 10.58 -11.94
N ALA A 210 -7.56 9.98 -12.35
CA ALA A 210 -6.31 10.69 -12.56
C ALA A 210 -6.40 11.68 -13.73
N ILE A 211 -7.04 11.31 -14.85
CA ILE A 211 -7.24 12.19 -16.00
C ILE A 211 -8.12 13.38 -15.61
N ALA A 212 -9.25 13.14 -14.94
CA ALA A 212 -10.11 14.21 -14.44
C ALA A 212 -9.35 15.14 -13.48
N TRP A 213 -8.59 14.55 -12.56
CA TRP A 213 -7.74 15.30 -11.63
C TRP A 213 -6.67 16.13 -12.34
N LEU A 214 -6.01 15.62 -13.38
CA LEU A 214 -5.03 16.38 -14.15
C LEU A 214 -5.67 17.56 -14.90
N ALA A 215 -6.89 17.37 -15.40
CA ALA A 215 -7.64 18.39 -16.12
C ALA A 215 -8.05 19.59 -15.24
N GLU A 216 -8.27 19.38 -13.93
CA GLU A 216 -8.56 20.44 -12.95
C GLU A 216 -7.40 21.46 -12.80
N THR A 217 -6.17 21.11 -13.21
CA THR A 217 -4.99 22.01 -13.10
C THR A 217 -4.56 22.51 -14.47
N PRO A 218 -4.36 23.82 -14.66
CA PRO A 218 -3.85 24.35 -15.92
C PRO A 218 -2.51 23.73 -16.37
N PRO A 219 -2.19 23.73 -17.67
CA PRO A 219 -0.89 23.29 -18.15
C PRO A 219 0.26 24.05 -17.44
N GLY A 220 1.34 23.34 -17.06
CA GLY A 220 2.50 23.93 -16.40
C GLY A 220 3.05 23.04 -15.28
N ALA A 221 3.82 23.66 -14.37
CA ALA A 221 4.52 22.96 -13.28
C ALA A 221 3.55 22.16 -12.38
N GLY A 222 2.41 22.74 -12.00
CA GLY A 222 1.42 22.04 -11.17
C GLY A 222 0.85 20.77 -11.84
N ARG A 223 0.68 20.77 -13.17
CA ARG A 223 0.25 19.58 -13.90
C ARG A 223 1.35 18.52 -13.97
N ALA A 224 2.62 18.93 -14.08
CA ALA A 224 3.75 18.02 -14.01
C ALA A 224 3.88 17.37 -12.62
N GLU A 225 3.67 18.13 -11.54
CA GLU A 225 3.64 17.59 -10.17
C GLU A 225 2.54 16.54 -9.99
N ARG A 226 1.33 16.81 -10.51
CA ARG A 226 0.23 15.83 -10.50
C ARG A 226 0.58 14.58 -11.33
N ALA A 227 1.25 14.75 -12.47
CA ALA A 227 1.72 13.63 -13.27
C ALA A 227 2.71 12.73 -12.53
N VAL A 228 3.65 13.35 -11.79
CA VAL A 228 4.60 12.63 -10.91
C VAL A 228 3.85 11.87 -9.82
N GLN A 229 2.92 12.52 -9.15
CA GLN A 229 2.11 11.90 -8.10
C GLN A 229 1.32 10.70 -8.62
N PHE A 230 0.75 10.78 -9.83
CA PHE A 230 0.05 9.65 -10.43
C PHE A 230 0.98 8.49 -10.79
N ALA A 231 2.13 8.76 -11.42
CA ALA A 231 3.11 7.73 -11.73
C ALA A 231 3.59 6.99 -10.46
N LEU A 232 3.87 7.74 -9.39
CA LEU A 232 4.26 7.19 -8.10
C LEU A 232 3.13 6.39 -7.44
N GLU A 233 1.87 6.80 -7.60
CA GLU A 233 0.72 6.06 -7.08
C GLU A 233 0.61 4.69 -7.74
N VAL A 234 0.73 4.61 -9.07
CA VAL A 234 0.72 3.34 -9.80
C VAL A 234 1.92 2.47 -9.42
N ALA A 235 3.12 3.06 -9.28
CA ALA A 235 4.31 2.34 -8.81
C ALA A 235 4.09 1.73 -7.41
N ARG A 236 3.49 2.48 -6.48
CA ARG A 236 3.15 1.99 -5.13
C ARG A 236 2.13 0.86 -5.16
N LEU A 237 1.14 0.91 -6.04
CA LEU A 237 0.14 -0.15 -6.18
C LEU A 237 0.75 -1.46 -6.71
N LEU A 238 1.73 -1.37 -7.61
CA LEU A 238 2.40 -2.53 -8.20
C LEU A 238 3.54 -3.07 -7.33
N GLY A 239 4.18 -2.19 -6.58
CA GLY A 239 5.40 -2.45 -5.79
C GLY A 239 5.34 -3.70 -4.92
N PRO A 240 4.28 -3.95 -4.12
CA PRO A 240 4.20 -5.16 -3.29
C PRO A 240 4.26 -6.46 -4.10
N THR A 241 3.50 -6.54 -5.20
CA THR A 241 3.48 -7.75 -6.05
C THR A 241 4.83 -7.93 -6.74
N VAL A 242 5.37 -6.85 -7.32
CA VAL A 242 6.66 -6.89 -8.02
C VAL A 242 7.80 -7.25 -7.07
N ARG A 243 7.85 -6.66 -5.87
CA ARG A 243 8.86 -6.95 -4.85
C ARG A 243 8.78 -8.40 -4.37
N LEU A 244 7.57 -8.93 -4.12
CA LEU A 244 7.39 -10.32 -3.71
C LEU A 244 7.96 -11.29 -4.77
N VAL A 245 7.60 -11.09 -6.04
CA VAL A 245 8.12 -11.93 -7.12
C VAL A 245 9.64 -11.77 -7.29
N ALA A 246 10.15 -10.54 -7.17
CA ALA A 246 11.59 -10.27 -7.25
C ALA A 246 12.37 -10.93 -6.10
N GLN A 247 11.82 -10.92 -4.88
CA GLN A 247 12.38 -11.61 -3.71
C GLN A 247 12.43 -13.13 -3.96
N MET A 248 11.31 -13.73 -4.36
CA MET A 248 11.26 -15.17 -4.69
C MET A 248 12.27 -15.55 -5.78
N ARG A 249 12.46 -14.70 -6.80
CA ARG A 249 13.47 -14.92 -7.84
C ARG A 249 14.89 -14.84 -7.28
N LEU A 250 15.19 -13.86 -6.43
CA LEU A 250 16.51 -13.73 -5.82
C LEU A 250 16.82 -14.90 -4.89
N GLU A 251 15.85 -15.33 -4.08
CA GLU A 251 15.97 -16.49 -3.17
C GLU A 251 16.22 -17.80 -3.92
N ALA A 252 15.72 -17.92 -5.16
CA ALA A 252 15.95 -19.09 -6.00
C ALA A 252 17.33 -19.10 -6.70
N ARG A 253 18.10 -18.01 -6.65
CA ARG A 253 19.45 -17.94 -7.22
C ARG A 253 20.47 -18.62 -6.30
N SER A 254 21.66 -18.92 -6.83
CA SER A 254 22.76 -19.46 -6.03
C SER A 254 23.19 -18.48 -4.93
N GLU A 255 23.76 -18.99 -3.84
CA GLU A 255 24.25 -18.15 -2.72
C GLU A 255 25.27 -17.10 -3.18
N GLU A 256 26.08 -17.42 -4.19
CA GLU A 256 27.06 -16.50 -4.76
C GLU A 256 26.40 -15.32 -5.48
N GLU A 257 25.32 -15.58 -6.23
CA GLU A 257 24.54 -14.54 -6.89
C GLU A 257 23.77 -13.67 -5.88
N GLN A 258 23.25 -14.28 -4.81
CA GLN A 258 22.61 -13.54 -3.73
C GLN A 258 23.61 -12.62 -3.00
N ARG A 259 24.80 -13.14 -2.68
CA ARG A 259 25.89 -12.38 -2.07
C ARG A 259 26.33 -11.22 -2.97
N ARG A 260 26.47 -11.47 -4.27
CA ARG A 260 26.80 -10.44 -5.24
C ARG A 260 25.75 -9.33 -5.27
N ALA A 261 24.47 -9.69 -5.32
CA ALA A 261 23.38 -8.72 -5.29
C ALA A 261 23.38 -7.86 -4.03
N LEU A 262 23.79 -8.39 -2.87
CA LEU A 262 23.93 -7.61 -1.64
C LEU A 262 25.13 -6.66 -1.69
N LEU A 263 26.29 -7.14 -2.14
CA LEU A 263 27.54 -6.37 -2.14
C LEU A 263 27.62 -5.30 -3.23
N GLU A 264 27.05 -5.54 -4.40
CA GLU A 264 27.11 -4.62 -5.55
C GLU A 264 25.98 -3.57 -5.54
N SER A 265 25.17 -3.53 -4.49
CA SER A 265 23.94 -2.73 -4.45
C SER A 265 24.12 -1.26 -4.04
N GLU A 266 25.36 -0.79 -3.91
CA GLU A 266 25.66 0.59 -3.53
C GLU A 266 25.66 1.51 -4.76
N GLY A 267 24.63 2.36 -4.89
CA GLY A 267 24.62 3.44 -5.88
C GLY A 267 23.24 4.00 -6.17
N GLU A 268 23.06 5.30 -5.98
CA GLU A 268 21.88 6.02 -6.43
C GLU A 268 21.96 6.24 -7.94
N VAL A 269 21.20 5.48 -8.72
CA VAL A 269 21.15 5.64 -10.18
C VAL A 269 20.17 6.77 -10.53
N PRO A 270 20.57 7.76 -11.35
CA PRO A 270 19.64 8.81 -11.79
C PRO A 270 18.49 8.21 -12.61
N LEU A 271 17.31 8.81 -12.48
CA LEU A 271 16.14 8.43 -13.27
C LEU A 271 16.40 8.66 -14.75
N SER A 272 15.99 7.71 -15.59
CA SER A 272 16.22 7.77 -17.03
C SER A 272 15.16 8.61 -17.75
N ASP A 273 15.40 8.84 -19.04
CA ASP A 273 14.43 9.46 -19.94
C ASP A 273 13.08 8.71 -20.01
N ALA A 274 13.02 7.42 -19.63
CA ALA A 274 11.76 6.68 -19.59
C ALA A 274 10.77 7.31 -18.62
N VAL A 275 11.24 7.73 -17.42
CA VAL A 275 10.41 8.44 -16.45
C VAL A 275 9.98 9.79 -17.02
N GLY A 276 10.90 10.56 -17.61
CA GLY A 276 10.58 11.84 -18.25
C GLY A 276 9.51 11.72 -19.34
N ARG A 277 9.61 10.71 -20.22
CA ARG A 277 8.60 10.42 -21.26
C ARG A 277 7.27 10.00 -20.68
N LEU A 278 7.26 9.18 -19.62
CA LEU A 278 6.02 8.81 -18.92
C LEU A 278 5.33 10.05 -18.35
N LEU A 279 6.07 10.92 -17.68
CA LEU A 279 5.52 12.14 -17.09
C LEU A 279 4.94 13.08 -18.15
N ALA A 280 5.61 13.22 -19.30
CA ALA A 280 5.09 14.00 -20.43
C ALA A 280 3.79 13.39 -21.00
N LEU A 281 3.73 12.06 -21.13
CA LEU A 281 2.53 11.34 -21.56
C LEU A 281 1.37 11.61 -20.59
N ILE A 282 1.60 11.43 -19.29
CA ILE A 282 0.57 11.67 -18.27
C ILE A 282 0.11 13.13 -18.27
N ALA A 283 1.04 14.08 -18.29
CA ALA A 283 0.72 15.51 -18.28
C ALA A 283 -0.07 15.98 -19.52
N SER A 284 0.00 15.25 -20.62
CA SER A 284 -0.83 15.51 -21.82
C SER A 284 -2.25 14.96 -21.71
N GLY A 285 -2.57 14.19 -20.66
CA GLY A 285 -3.90 13.60 -20.44
C GLY A 285 -4.14 12.31 -21.23
N THR A 286 -3.09 11.67 -21.76
CA THR A 286 -3.18 10.47 -22.60
C THR A 286 -2.65 9.20 -21.93
N ALA A 287 -2.52 9.25 -20.60
CA ALA A 287 -2.07 8.15 -19.73
C ALA A 287 -2.79 6.82 -19.97
#